data_AF-A0A5A9YPL5-F1
#
_entry.id   AF-A0A5A9YPL5-F1
#
_cell.length_a   1.000
_cell.length_b   1.000
_cell.length_c   1.000
_cell.angle_alpha   90.00
_cell.angle_beta   90.00
_cell.angle_gamma   90.00
#
_symmetry.space_group_name_H-M   'P 1'
#
loop_
_entity.id
_entity.type
_entity.pdbx_description
1 polymer ?
#
loop_
_entity_poly.entity_id
_entity_poly.type
_entity_poly.pdbx_seq_one_letter_code
_entity_poly.pdbx_strand_id
1 'polypeptide(L)'
;FGQADNRVVFERRFLDLPLPGANPEVARACEEQCRALLARRQVRGGLAGRIRDRLLRTPGHLPDMQTLAMELHLTVRTLRRRLDDEGSSYRLLLDEVRQALAEELLATGAIRLEEIA
;
A
#
# COMPACT_ATOMS: atom_id res chain seq x y z
N PHE A 1 -32.72 0.86 -2.58
CA PHE A 1 -31.44 0.43 -1.97
C PHE A 1 -31.60 -1.01 -1.49
N GLY A 2 -30.57 -1.87 -1.62
CA GLY A 2 -30.66 -3.31 -1.30
C GLY A 2 -30.81 -4.26 -2.52
N GLN A 3 -30.36 -3.84 -3.70
CA GLN A 3 -30.28 -4.70 -4.90
C GLN A 3 -28.84 -5.20 -5.08
N ALA A 4 -28.66 -6.31 -5.80
CA ALA A 4 -27.33 -6.88 -6.06
C ALA A 4 -26.44 -5.94 -6.88
N ASP A 5 -27.03 -5.16 -7.81
CA ASP A 5 -26.30 -4.31 -8.73
C ASP A 5 -26.88 -2.89 -8.82
N ASN A 6 -26.02 -1.94 -9.23
CA ASN A 6 -26.42 -0.63 -9.75
C ASN A 6 -26.23 -0.62 -11.27
N ARG A 7 -27.22 -0.12 -12.02
CA ARG A 7 -27.18 -0.10 -13.50
C ARG A 7 -27.48 1.28 -14.06
N VAL A 8 -26.76 1.65 -15.12
CA VAL A 8 -27.02 2.83 -15.94
C VAL A 8 -27.27 2.35 -17.37
N VAL A 9 -28.37 2.77 -17.98
CA VAL A 9 -28.79 2.36 -19.33
C VAL A 9 -28.93 3.60 -20.20
N PHE A 10 -28.31 3.59 -21.38
CA PHE A 10 -28.37 4.66 -22.35
C PHE A 10 -28.26 4.10 -23.77
N GLU A 11 -28.62 4.91 -24.77
CA GLU A 11 -28.59 4.48 -26.16
C GLU A 11 -27.17 4.23 -26.67
N ARG A 12 -26.98 3.15 -27.43
CA ARG A 12 -25.66 2.73 -27.93
C ARG A 12 -24.92 3.84 -28.70
N ARG A 13 -25.65 4.68 -29.45
CA ARG A 13 -25.09 5.78 -30.24
C ARG A 13 -24.25 6.76 -29.42
N PHE A 14 -24.46 6.83 -28.11
CA PHE A 14 -23.68 7.70 -27.23
C PHE A 14 -22.24 7.20 -27.02
N LEU A 15 -21.94 5.92 -27.30
CA LEU A 15 -20.57 5.39 -27.23
C LEU A 15 -19.68 5.89 -28.37
N ASP A 16 -20.28 6.28 -29.50
CA ASP A 16 -19.57 6.75 -30.70
C ASP A 16 -19.36 8.27 -30.69
N LEU A 17 -19.94 8.98 -29.73
CA LEU A 17 -19.80 10.42 -29.63
C LEU A 17 -18.41 10.79 -29.08
N PRO A 18 -17.69 11.70 -29.74
CA PRO A 18 -16.44 12.21 -29.20
C PRO A 18 -16.71 12.97 -27.90
N LEU A 19 -15.87 12.75 -26.89
CA LEU A 19 -15.99 13.44 -25.61
C LEU A 19 -15.75 14.95 -25.79
N PRO A 20 -16.69 15.82 -25.39
CA PRO A 20 -16.47 17.25 -25.41
C PRO A 20 -15.25 17.63 -24.55
N GLY A 21 -14.26 18.29 -25.15
CA GLY A 21 -13.03 18.68 -24.45
C GLY A 21 -11.98 17.56 -24.30
N ALA A 22 -12.09 16.47 -25.07
CA ALA A 22 -11.07 15.42 -25.10
C ALA A 22 -9.68 16.00 -25.39
N ASN A 23 -8.74 15.78 -24.47
CA ASN A 23 -7.34 16.13 -24.63
C ASN A 23 -6.49 14.87 -24.38
N PRO A 24 -5.81 14.33 -25.41
CA PRO A 24 -5.08 13.08 -25.28
C PRO A 24 -3.90 13.16 -24.30
N GLU A 25 -3.26 14.32 -24.17
CA GLU A 25 -2.17 14.50 -23.19
C GLU A 25 -2.70 14.48 -21.75
N VAL A 26 -3.86 15.10 -21.51
CA VAL A 26 -4.50 15.07 -20.19
C VAL A 26 -4.99 13.67 -19.85
N ALA A 27 -5.55 12.95 -20.82
CA ALA A 27 -5.98 11.56 -20.64
C ALA A 27 -4.80 10.66 -20.25
N ARG A 28 -3.67 10.77 -20.98
CA ARG A 28 -2.45 10.02 -20.69
C ARG A 28 -1.88 10.32 -19.30
N ALA A 29 -1.80 11.59 -18.91
CA ALA A 29 -1.34 11.98 -17.59
C ALA A 29 -2.24 11.43 -16.47
N CYS A 30 -3.56 11.44 -16.67
CA CYS A 30 -4.53 10.90 -15.72
C CYS A 30 -4.41 9.37 -15.60
N GLU A 31 -4.23 8.66 -16.72
CA GLU A 31 -3.98 7.21 -16.72
C GLU A 31 -2.70 6.84 -15.98
N GLU A 32 -1.60 7.57 -16.19
CA GLU A 32 -0.34 7.37 -15.49
C GLU A 32 -0.51 7.56 -13.97
N GLN A 33 -1.23 8.60 -13.54
CA GLN A 33 -1.56 8.83 -12.13
C GLN A 33 -2.44 7.70 -11.55
N CYS A 34 -3.47 7.27 -12.27
CA CYS A 34 -4.32 6.16 -11.86
C CYS A 34 -3.51 4.87 -11.71
N ARG A 35 -2.60 4.59 -12.64
CA ARG A 35 -1.68 3.44 -12.58
C ARG A 35 -0.77 3.52 -11.35
N ALA A 36 -0.22 4.69 -11.04
CA ALA A 36 0.60 4.89 -9.85
C ALA A 36 -0.21 4.68 -8.56
N LEU A 37 -1.46 5.16 -8.50
CA LEU A 37 -2.36 4.94 -7.36
C LEU A 37 -2.73 3.47 -7.19
N LEU A 38 -3.02 2.77 -8.29
CA LEU A 38 -3.31 1.34 -8.29
C LEU A 38 -2.09 0.51 -7.85
N ALA A 39 -0.89 0.83 -8.36
CA ALA A 39 0.34 0.17 -7.95
C ALA A 39 0.60 0.38 -6.45
N ARG A 40 0.44 1.61 -5.93
CA ARG A 40 0.54 1.91 -4.50
C ARG A 40 -0.49 1.12 -3.67
N ARG A 41 -1.71 0.95 -4.17
CA ARG A 41 -2.75 0.13 -3.52
C ARG A 41 -2.42 -1.37 -3.55
N GLN A 42 -1.91 -1.89 -4.66
CA GLN A 42 -1.49 -3.29 -4.78
C GLN A 42 -0.34 -3.63 -3.81
N VAL A 43 0.64 -2.73 -3.67
CA VAL A 43 1.72 -2.86 -2.66
C VAL A 43 1.15 -2.89 -1.23
N ARG A 44 0.04 -2.20 -0.97
CA ARG A 44 -0.66 -2.24 0.32
C ARG A 44 -1.54 -3.49 0.51
N GLY A 45 -1.88 -4.23 -0.54
CA GLY A 45 -2.65 -5.49 -0.45
C GLY A 45 -1.80 -6.77 -0.46
N GLY A 46 -0.54 -6.67 -0.91
CA GLY A 46 0.41 -7.79 -0.97
C GLY A 46 0.99 -8.21 0.38
N LEU A 47 1.98 -9.11 0.34
CA LEU A 47 2.72 -9.52 1.51
C LEU A 47 3.37 -8.33 2.23
N ALA A 48 3.94 -7.39 1.48
CA ALA A 48 4.55 -6.18 2.02
C ALA A 48 3.56 -5.33 2.82
N GLY A 49 2.33 -5.15 2.29
CA GLY A 49 1.25 -4.46 2.98
C GLY A 49 0.85 -5.14 4.30
N ARG A 50 0.65 -6.46 4.28
CA ARG A 50 0.32 -7.23 5.50
C ARG A 50 1.42 -7.15 6.56
N ILE A 51 2.69 -7.19 6.15
CA ILE A 51 3.81 -7.02 7.08
C ILE A 51 3.82 -5.59 7.64
N ARG A 52 3.61 -4.55 6.81
CA ARG A 52 3.53 -3.16 7.29
C ARG A 52 2.42 -2.99 8.34
N ASP A 53 1.23 -3.53 8.08
CA ASP A 53 0.13 -3.51 9.04
C ASP A 53 0.47 -4.26 10.34
N ARG A 54 1.16 -5.40 10.23
CA ARG A 54 1.62 -6.18 11.39
C ARG A 54 2.64 -5.42 12.25
N LEU A 55 3.55 -4.68 11.62
CA LEU A 55 4.54 -3.85 12.30
C LEU A 55 3.89 -2.65 13.00
N LEU A 56 2.90 -2.01 12.37
CA LEU A 56 2.17 -0.86 12.96
C LEU A 56 1.28 -1.25 14.14
N ARG A 57 0.82 -2.50 14.22
CA ARG A 57 -0.03 -2.98 15.34
C ARG A 57 0.66 -2.98 16.70
N THR A 58 1.99 -3.02 16.76
CA THR A 58 2.72 -3.08 18.03
C THR A 58 3.98 -2.20 17.98
N PRO A 59 3.83 -0.87 18.06
CA PRO A 59 4.90 0.10 17.80
C PRO A 59 6.19 -0.04 18.63
N GLY A 60 6.17 -0.69 19.78
CA GLY A 60 7.36 -0.93 20.64
C GLY A 60 7.98 -2.32 20.53
N HIS A 61 7.38 -3.23 19.74
CA HIS A 61 7.89 -4.58 19.56
C HIS A 61 7.82 -4.96 18.09
N LEU A 62 8.88 -4.59 17.36
CA LEU A 62 9.04 -4.92 15.96
C LEU A 62 9.58 -6.35 15.84
N PRO A 63 8.77 -7.35 15.43
CA PRO A 63 9.22 -8.72 15.29
C PRO A 63 10.28 -8.82 14.21
N ASP A 64 11.31 -9.64 14.45
CA ASP A 64 12.34 -9.91 13.46
C ASP A 64 11.81 -10.73 12.26
N MET A 65 12.66 -10.90 11.26
CA MET A 65 12.27 -11.61 10.04
C MET A 65 11.97 -13.10 10.27
N GLN A 66 12.56 -13.72 11.29
CA GLN A 66 12.29 -15.12 11.65
C GLN A 66 10.89 -15.24 12.27
N THR A 67 10.56 -14.36 13.21
CA THR A 67 9.26 -14.31 13.88
C THR A 67 8.14 -14.06 12.88
N LEU A 68 8.29 -13.08 11.99
CA LEU A 68 7.32 -12.81 10.94
C LEU A 68 7.15 -13.99 9.97
N ALA A 69 8.23 -14.68 9.63
CA ALA A 69 8.15 -15.86 8.78
C ALA A 69 7.32 -16.97 9.46
N MET A 70 7.55 -17.21 10.76
CA MET A 70 6.75 -18.18 11.53
C MET A 70 5.28 -17.79 11.63
N GLU A 71 4.97 -16.52 11.95
CA GLU A 71 3.60 -16.01 12.04
C GLU A 71 2.84 -16.16 10.71
N LEU A 72 3.54 -16.02 9.59
CA LEU A 72 2.98 -16.13 8.25
C LEU A 72 3.05 -17.55 7.66
N HIS A 73 3.51 -18.54 8.44
CA HIS A 73 3.74 -19.92 8.01
C HIS A 73 4.64 -20.03 6.76
N LEU A 74 5.68 -19.20 6.71
CA LEU A 74 6.69 -19.16 5.65
C LEU A 74 8.08 -19.47 6.22
N THR A 75 8.98 -19.92 5.35
CA THR A 75 10.41 -19.85 5.66
C THR A 75 10.94 -18.44 5.40
N VAL A 76 12.00 -18.03 6.09
CA VAL A 76 12.65 -16.72 5.87
C VAL A 76 13.06 -16.53 4.41
N ARG A 77 13.55 -17.60 3.76
CA ARG A 77 13.90 -17.59 2.33
C ARG A 77 12.70 -17.25 1.44
N THR A 78 11.55 -17.88 1.69
CA THR A 78 10.32 -17.63 0.92
C THR A 78 9.76 -16.24 1.21
N LEU A 79 9.82 -15.79 2.46
CA LEU A 79 9.43 -14.43 2.85
C LEU A 79 10.25 -13.39 2.11
N ARG A 80 11.58 -13.55 2.09
CA ARG A 80 12.51 -12.64 1.40
C ARG A 80 12.22 -12.58 -0.10
N ARG A 81 12.16 -13.75 -0.76
CA ARG A 81 11.88 -13.82 -2.20
C ARG A 81 10.57 -13.14 -2.57
N ARG A 82 9.48 -13.39 -1.81
CA ARG A 82 8.18 -12.77 -2.09
C ARG A 82 8.17 -11.27 -1.87
N LEU A 83 8.94 -10.76 -0.90
CA LEU A 83 9.12 -9.33 -0.73
C LEU A 83 9.91 -8.73 -1.89
N ASP A 84 10.98 -9.40 -2.33
CA ASP A 84 11.77 -8.98 -3.49
C ASP A 84 10.92 -8.99 -4.78
N ASP A 85 10.07 -10.01 -4.98
CA ASP A 85 9.11 -10.12 -6.10
C ASP A 85 8.07 -8.97 -6.08
N GLU A 86 7.74 -8.45 -4.89
CA GLU A 86 6.88 -7.27 -4.69
C GLU A 86 7.67 -5.93 -4.73
N GLY A 87 8.98 -5.96 -5.02
CA GLY A 87 9.84 -4.78 -5.07
C GLY A 87 10.10 -4.14 -3.69
N SER A 88 10.02 -4.93 -2.62
CA SER A 88 10.19 -4.48 -1.24
C SER A 88 11.24 -5.31 -0.50
N SER A 89 11.53 -4.94 0.75
CA SER A 89 12.36 -5.75 1.65
C SER A 89 11.92 -5.51 3.09
N TYR A 90 12.20 -6.47 3.97
CA TYR A 90 11.86 -6.33 5.38
C TYR A 90 12.48 -5.06 6.01
N ARG A 91 13.73 -4.72 5.65
CA ARG A 91 14.39 -3.49 6.12
C ARG A 91 13.66 -2.23 5.66
N LEU A 92 13.30 -2.16 4.38
CA LEU A 92 12.55 -1.02 3.83
C LEU A 92 11.24 -0.81 4.59
N LEU A 93 10.49 -1.89 4.85
CA LEU A 93 9.23 -1.83 5.60
C LEU A 93 9.43 -1.39 7.05
N LEU A 94 10.51 -1.84 7.70
CA LEU A 94 10.86 -1.43 9.05
C LEU A 94 11.17 0.07 9.12
N ASP A 95 11.95 0.58 8.15
CA ASP A 95 12.34 1.98 8.08
C ASP A 95 11.14 2.89 7.82
N GLU A 96 10.23 2.49 6.91
CA GLU A 96 8.97 3.20 6.66
C GLU A 96 8.10 3.32 7.93
N VAL A 97 7.99 2.23 8.71
CA VAL A 97 7.20 2.22 9.94
C VAL A 97 7.85 3.09 11.02
N ARG A 98 9.18 2.98 11.20
CA ARG A 98 9.93 3.82 12.14
C ARG A 98 9.80 5.30 11.80
N GLN A 99 9.88 5.66 10.53
CA GLN A 99 9.70 7.03 10.09
C GLN A 99 8.28 7.54 10.42
N ALA A 100 7.25 6.76 10.09
CA ALA A 100 5.86 7.14 10.39
C ALA A 100 5.62 7.34 11.89
N LEU A 101 6.17 6.45 12.73
CA LEU A 101 6.08 6.58 14.19
C LEU A 101 6.86 7.81 14.70
N ALA A 102 8.05 8.07 14.16
CA ALA A 102 8.82 9.25 14.52
C ALA A 102 8.09 10.56 14.16
N GLU A 103 7.48 10.63 12.97
CA GLU A 103 6.66 11.77 12.55
C GLU A 103 5.47 11.99 13.48
N GLU A 104 4.79 10.92 13.90
CA GLU A 104 3.66 10.99 14.85
C GLU A 104 4.11 11.44 16.25
N LEU A 105 5.22 10.91 16.76
CA LEU A 105 5.78 11.28 18.06
C LEU A 105 6.24 12.74 18.09
N LEU A 106 6.86 13.22 17.00
CA LEU A 106 7.25 14.61 16.84
C LEU A 106 6.02 15.54 16.78
N ALA A 107 4.95 15.11 16.10
CA ALA A 107 3.71 15.88 15.99
C ALA A 107 2.92 15.94 17.32
N THR A 108 2.96 14.88 18.13
CA THR A 108 2.21 14.78 19.39
C THR A 108 2.99 15.26 20.61
N GLY A 109 4.29 15.57 20.48
CA GLY A 109 5.13 16.08 21.56
C GLY A 109 5.50 15.04 22.63
N ALA A 110 5.20 13.76 22.40
CA ALA A 110 5.50 12.66 23.31
C ALA A 110 6.94 12.16 23.08
N ILE A 111 7.94 13.01 23.36
CA ILE A 111 9.34 12.58 23.31
C ILE A 111 9.66 11.81 24.59
N ARG A 112 9.83 10.50 24.49
CA ARG A 112 10.82 9.78 25.30
C ARG A 112 11.86 9.19 24.36
N LEU A 113 13.02 9.82 24.40
CA LEU A 113 14.18 9.64 23.51
C LEU A 113 14.89 8.27 23.68
N GLU A 114 14.23 7.26 24.24
CA GLU A 114 14.87 6.02 24.74
C GLU A 114 14.67 4.79 23.84
N GLU A 115 13.89 4.87 22.76
CA GLU A 115 13.59 3.71 21.89
C GLU A 115 14.21 3.76 20.48
N ILE A 116 15.13 4.71 20.22
CA ILE A 116 15.87 4.76 18.95
C ILE A 116 17.27 4.16 19.15
N ALA A 117 17.36 2.83 19.31
CA ALA A 117 18.60 2.06 19.20
C ALA A 117 18.33 0.63 18.71
#